data_AF-A0A965XRJ5-F1
#
_entry.id   AF-A0A965XRJ5-F1
#
_cell.length_a   1.000
_cell.length_b   1.000
_cell.length_c   1.000
_cell.angle_alpha   90.00
_cell.angle_beta   90.00
_cell.angle_gamma   90.00
#
_symmetry.space_group_name_H-M   'P 1'
#
loop_
_entity.id
_entity.type
_entity.pdbx_description
1 polymer ?
#
loop_
_entity_poly.entity_id
_entity_poly.type
_entity_poly.pdbx_seq_one_letter_code
_entity_poly.pdbx_strand_id
1 'polypeptide(L)'
;MSRTALLFLLVALVASFPAPAMSAGDVTQLRYANFPPASTFPCVQMERWKVEVENRTEGRIAVQTFPGGTLLGAKDMFRGVQMGQTDIGCVGLAYQPGVFPVSSAVELP
;
A
#
# COMPACT_ATOMS: atom_id res chain seq x y z
N MET A 1 -55.07 8.83 -19.42
CA MET A 1 -53.65 8.39 -19.51
C MET A 1 -53.62 6.86 -19.54
N SER A 2 -53.03 6.24 -20.56
CA SER A 2 -52.95 4.78 -20.62
C SER A 2 -52.03 4.25 -19.51
N ARG A 3 -52.29 3.05 -19.00
CA ARG A 3 -51.42 2.35 -18.03
C ARG A 3 -49.97 2.29 -18.49
N THR A 4 -49.75 2.20 -19.80
CA THR A 4 -48.44 2.26 -20.45
C THR A 4 -47.75 3.61 -20.22
N ALA A 5 -48.45 4.74 -20.36
CA ALA A 5 -47.88 6.07 -20.13
C ALA A 5 -47.45 6.27 -18.65
N LEU A 6 -48.17 5.68 -17.71
CA LEU A 6 -47.84 5.74 -16.28
C LEU A 6 -46.58 4.93 -15.94
N LEU A 7 -46.41 3.76 -16.58
CA LEU A 7 -45.21 2.92 -16.44
C LEU A 7 -43.97 3.59 -17.02
N PHE A 8 -44.07 4.24 -18.18
CA PHE A 8 -42.95 5.01 -18.76
C PHE A 8 -42.53 6.19 -17.87
N LEU A 9 -43.49 6.87 -17.25
CA LEU A 9 -43.20 7.99 -16.34
C LEU A 9 -42.50 7.53 -15.06
N LEU A 10 -42.89 6.37 -14.52
CA LEU A 10 -42.26 5.78 -13.33
C LEU A 10 -40.81 5.32 -13.61
N VAL A 11 -40.53 4.73 -14.77
CA VAL A 11 -39.17 4.33 -15.15
C VAL A 11 -38.27 5.54 -15.36
N ALA A 12 -38.78 6.60 -15.98
CA ALA A 12 -38.05 7.86 -16.16
C ALA A 12 -37.73 8.56 -14.83
N LEU A 13 -38.63 8.46 -13.84
CA LEU A 13 -38.44 9.04 -12.51
C LEU A 13 -37.37 8.30 -11.70
N VAL A 14 -37.29 6.97 -11.81
CA VAL A 14 -36.27 6.15 -11.12
C VAL A 14 -34.88 6.34 -11.74
N ALA A 15 -34.80 6.54 -13.05
CA ALA A 15 -33.53 6.81 -13.75
C ALA A 15 -32.95 8.22 -13.47
N SER A 16 -33.74 9.12 -12.89
CA SER A 16 -33.35 10.49 -12.59
C SER A 16 -32.77 10.67 -11.18
N PHE A 17 -32.70 9.62 -10.37
CA PHE A 17 -31.99 9.68 -9.10
C PHE A 17 -30.47 9.59 -9.38
N PRO A 18 -29.70 10.66 -9.12
CA PRO A 18 -28.25 10.54 -9.20
C PRO A 18 -27.81 9.46 -8.22
N ALA A 19 -27.11 8.44 -8.72
CA ALA A 19 -26.43 7.49 -7.86
C ALA A 19 -25.57 8.27 -6.86
N PRO A 20 -25.52 7.88 -5.57
CA PRO A 20 -24.62 8.53 -4.63
C PRO A 20 -23.23 8.46 -5.24
N ALA A 21 -22.66 9.63 -5.54
CA ALA A 21 -21.29 9.73 -5.98
C ALA A 21 -20.45 9.18 -4.83
N MET A 22 -19.89 7.98 -5.02
CA MET A 22 -18.89 7.45 -4.11
C MET A 22 -17.75 8.44 -4.17
N SER A 23 -17.62 9.27 -3.14
CA SER A 23 -16.52 10.22 -3.02
C SER A 23 -15.24 9.41 -3.21
N ALA A 24 -14.51 9.67 -4.30
CA ALA A 24 -13.17 9.15 -4.47
C ALA A 24 -12.32 9.81 -3.38
N GLY A 25 -12.33 9.25 -2.17
CA GLY A 25 -11.39 9.64 -1.13
C GLY A 25 -9.99 9.47 -1.68
N ASP A 26 -9.10 10.42 -1.38
CA ASP A 26 -7.73 10.39 -1.89
C ASP A 26 -7.09 9.02 -1.59
N VAL A 27 -6.68 8.33 -2.65
CA VAL A 27 -5.96 7.06 -2.53
C VAL A 27 -4.65 7.34 -1.82
N THR A 28 -4.45 6.72 -0.66
CA THR A 28 -3.18 6.82 0.06
C THR A 28 -2.15 5.95 -0.64
N GLN A 29 -1.06 6.55 -1.14
CA GLN A 29 0.05 5.80 -1.72
C GLN A 29 1.14 5.55 -0.67
N LEU A 30 1.53 4.29 -0.49
CA LEU A 30 2.64 3.87 0.36
C LEU A 30 3.83 3.44 -0.50
N ARG A 31 5.01 3.97 -0.24
CA ARG A 31 6.27 3.49 -0.82
C ARG A 31 6.89 2.43 0.08
N TYR A 32 7.18 1.27 -0.49
CA TYR A 32 7.79 0.15 0.21
C TYR A 32 9.13 -0.23 -0.44
N ALA A 33 10.23 0.06 0.26
CA ALA A 33 11.59 -0.20 -0.20
C ALA A 33 12.20 -1.48 0.40
N ASN A 34 12.81 -2.29 -0.47
CA ASN A 34 13.59 -3.46 -0.10
C ASN A 34 14.98 -3.41 -0.75
N PHE A 35 16.04 -3.60 0.04
CA PHE A 35 17.41 -3.68 -0.50
C PHE A 35 17.78 -5.02 -1.18
N PRO A 36 17.22 -6.19 -0.79
CA PRO A 36 17.55 -7.46 -1.45
C PRO A 36 17.01 -7.53 -2.90
N PRO A 37 17.58 -8.40 -3.75
CA PRO A 37 17.06 -8.64 -5.10
C PRO A 37 15.60 -9.08 -5.13
N ALA A 38 14.87 -8.76 -6.20
CA ALA A 38 13.44 -9.00 -6.33
C ALA A 38 13.01 -10.47 -6.18
N SER A 39 13.88 -11.42 -6.56
CA SER A 39 13.60 -12.85 -6.48
C SER A 39 13.75 -13.46 -5.08
N THR A 40 14.24 -12.69 -4.10
CA THR A 40 14.47 -13.17 -2.74
C THR A 40 13.22 -13.06 -1.86
N PHE A 41 13.17 -13.85 -0.79
CA PHE A 41 12.00 -13.93 0.11
C PHE A 41 11.43 -12.57 0.56
N PRO A 42 12.23 -11.57 0.99
CA PRO A 42 11.68 -10.28 1.43
C PRO A 42 10.87 -9.56 0.33
N CYS A 43 11.33 -9.64 -0.93
CA CYS A 43 10.67 -9.00 -2.06
C CYS A 43 9.45 -9.79 -2.54
N VAL A 44 9.52 -11.13 -2.54
CA VAL A 44 8.34 -11.97 -2.83
C VAL A 44 7.23 -11.73 -1.80
N GLN A 45 7.60 -11.63 -0.52
CA GLN A 45 6.66 -11.31 0.55
C GLN A 45 6.07 -9.90 0.37
N MET A 46 6.91 -8.91 0.05
CA MET A 46 6.49 -7.52 -0.20
C MET A 46 5.40 -7.43 -1.27
N GLU A 47 5.56 -8.12 -2.40
CA GLU A 47 4.55 -8.12 -3.47
C GLU A 47 3.24 -8.80 -3.02
N ARG A 48 3.34 -9.92 -2.28
CA ARG A 48 2.14 -10.56 -1.69
C ARG A 48 1.44 -9.64 -0.70
N TRP A 49 2.20 -8.95 0.14
CA TRP A 49 1.66 -8.00 1.12
C TRP A 49 0.96 -6.83 0.44
N LYS A 50 1.57 -6.26 -0.61
CA LYS A 50 0.95 -5.22 -1.45
C LYS A 50 -0.43 -5.64 -1.93
N VAL A 51 -0.53 -6.82 -2.57
CA VAL A 51 -1.81 -7.33 -3.11
C VAL A 51 -2.86 -7.45 -2.01
N GLU A 52 -2.48 -7.95 -0.83
CA GLU A 52 -3.41 -8.10 0.28
C GLU A 52 -3.89 -6.76 0.84
N VAL A 53 -3.01 -5.77 0.93
CA VAL A 53 -3.37 -4.41 1.38
C VAL A 53 -4.31 -3.74 0.40
N GLU A 54 -3.97 -3.75 -0.89
CA GLU A 54 -4.80 -3.14 -1.94
C GLU A 54 -6.19 -3.79 -1.96
N ASN A 55 -6.27 -5.12 -1.83
CA ASN A 55 -7.54 -5.85 -1.78
C ASN A 55 -8.35 -5.54 -0.51
N ARG A 56 -7.75 -5.64 0.68
CA ARG A 56 -8.46 -5.43 1.96
C ARG A 56 -8.88 -3.99 2.19
N THR A 57 -8.24 -3.04 1.53
CA THR A 57 -8.58 -1.64 1.61
C THR A 57 -9.50 -1.18 0.47
N GLU A 58 -9.95 -2.09 -0.39
CA GLU A 58 -10.79 -1.78 -1.55
C GLU A 58 -10.16 -0.67 -2.41
N GLY A 59 -8.83 -0.72 -2.58
CA GLY A 59 -8.05 0.26 -3.33
C GLY A 59 -7.85 1.63 -2.64
N ARG A 60 -8.32 1.82 -1.40
CA ARG A 60 -8.07 3.07 -0.64
C ARG A 60 -6.60 3.25 -0.29
N ILE A 61 -5.85 2.15 -0.17
CA ILE A 61 -4.39 2.16 -0.07
C ILE A 61 -3.83 1.51 -1.33
N ALA A 62 -2.95 2.23 -2.02
CA ALA A 62 -2.09 1.69 -3.05
C ALA A 62 -0.67 1.52 -2.48
N VAL A 63 0.08 0.55 -3.00
CA VAL A 63 1.47 0.33 -2.57
C VAL A 63 2.39 0.37 -3.78
N GLN A 64 3.40 1.23 -3.77
CA GLN A 64 4.48 1.23 -4.74
C GLN A 64 5.72 0.52 -4.16
N THR A 65 6.18 -0.53 -4.83
CA THR A 65 7.30 -1.36 -4.37
C THR A 65 8.61 -1.00 -5.06
N PHE A 66 9.73 -1.07 -4.31
CA PHE A 66 11.07 -0.75 -4.78
C PHE A 66 12.06 -1.84 -4.34
N PRO A 67 12.17 -2.96 -5.06
CA PRO A 67 13.12 -4.03 -4.75
C PRO A 67 14.55 -3.67 -5.18
N GLY A 68 15.53 -4.45 -4.69
CA GLY A 68 16.91 -4.39 -5.16
C GLY A 68 17.69 -3.14 -4.77
N GLY A 69 17.22 -2.40 -3.75
CA GLY A 69 17.90 -1.19 -3.29
C GLY A 69 17.79 -0.01 -4.26
N THR A 70 16.80 -0.04 -5.16
CA THR A 70 16.58 1.00 -6.18
C THR A 70 16.15 2.35 -5.60
N LEU A 71 15.48 2.34 -4.44
CA LEU A 71 15.10 3.57 -3.70
C LEU A 71 16.06 3.86 -2.55
N LEU A 72 16.37 2.85 -1.72
CA LEU A 72 17.27 2.98 -0.57
C LEU A 72 18.15 1.74 -0.43
N GLY A 73 19.43 1.94 -0.16
CA GLY A 73 20.36 0.87 0.21
C GLY A 73 20.15 0.38 1.65
N ALA A 74 20.76 -0.76 2.00
CA ALA A 74 20.58 -1.43 3.29
C ALA A 74 20.94 -0.55 4.51
N LYS A 75 22.02 0.25 4.41
CA LYS A 75 22.48 1.14 5.50
C LYS A 75 21.59 2.37 5.67
N ASP A 76 20.96 2.83 4.59
CA ASP A 76 20.15 4.05 4.58
C ASP A 76 18.67 3.79 4.89
N MET A 77 18.23 2.53 4.82
CA MET A 77 16.82 2.15 4.91
C MET A 77 16.12 2.72 6.15
N PHE A 78 16.68 2.51 7.34
CA PHE A 78 16.08 2.98 8.59
C PHE A 78 15.95 4.50 8.65
N ARG A 79 17.04 5.22 8.32
CA ARG A 79 17.03 6.68 8.29
C ARG A 79 16.09 7.20 7.20
N GLY A 80 16.01 6.52 6.06
CA GLY A 80 15.11 6.85 4.97
C GLY A 80 13.65 6.76 5.39
N VAL A 81 13.26 5.69 6.11
CA VAL A 81 11.92 5.59 6.72
C VAL A 81 11.68 6.71 7.73
N GLN A 82 12.63 6.93 8.66
CA GLN A 82 12.52 7.97 9.70
C GLN A 82 12.33 9.39 9.10
N MET A 83 12.98 9.66 7.96
CA MET A 83 12.92 10.95 7.27
C MET A 83 11.77 11.05 6.25
N GLY A 84 10.95 10.01 6.12
CA GLY A 84 9.83 9.99 5.16
C GLY A 84 10.25 9.89 3.69
N GLN A 85 11.43 9.34 3.39
CA GLN A 85 11.84 9.04 2.00
C GLN A 85 11.16 7.78 1.45
N THR A 86 10.74 6.88 2.33
CA THR A 86 9.87 5.73 2.03
C THR A 86 8.99 5.50 3.26
N ASP A 87 7.82 4.89 3.08
CA ASP A 87 6.86 4.70 4.17
C ASP A 87 7.10 3.37 4.90
N ILE A 88 7.60 2.37 4.17
CA ILE A 88 7.94 1.04 4.68
C ILE A 88 9.32 0.63 4.13
N GLY A 89 10.13 -0.04 4.96
CA GLY A 89 11.47 -0.47 4.59
C GLY A 89 11.89 -1.82 5.19
N CYS A 90 12.62 -2.64 4.43
CA CYS A 90 13.27 -3.85 4.95
C CYS A 90 14.57 -3.50 5.68
N VAL A 91 14.57 -3.73 7.00
CA VAL A 91 15.69 -3.42 7.90
C VAL A 91 16.30 -4.72 8.42
N GLY A 92 17.64 -4.81 8.42
CA GLY A 92 18.40 -5.86 9.09
C GLY A 92 19.33 -5.23 10.11
N LEU A 93 19.18 -5.56 11.40
CA LEU A 93 19.70 -4.76 12.52
C LEU A 93 21.21 -4.58 12.49
N ALA A 94 21.95 -5.56 11.95
CA ALA A 94 23.39 -5.47 11.70
C ALA A 94 23.81 -4.26 10.84
N TYR A 95 22.95 -3.75 9.97
CA TYR A 95 23.21 -2.56 9.15
C TYR A 95 22.91 -1.24 9.89
N GLN A 96 22.36 -1.30 11.10
CA GLN A 96 22.07 -0.14 11.95
C GLN A 96 22.66 -0.34 13.37
N PRO A 97 24.01 -0.39 13.50
CA PRO A 97 24.65 -0.60 14.78
C PRO A 97 24.21 0.43 15.83
N GLY A 98 23.84 -0.03 17.01
CA GLY A 98 23.46 0.82 18.15
C GLY A 98 22.05 1.40 18.10
N VAL A 99 21.29 1.24 17.00
CA VAL A 99 19.92 1.76 16.90
C VAL A 99 18.92 0.88 17.68
N PHE A 100 19.15 -0.43 17.73
CA PHE A 100 18.23 -1.40 18.32
C PHE A 100 18.90 -2.22 19.44
N PRO A 101 19.34 -1.62 20.56
CA PRO A 101 20.17 -2.29 21.56
C PRO A 101 19.53 -3.55 22.16
N VAL A 102 18.21 -3.57 22.31
CA VAL A 102 17.48 -4.75 22.81
C VAL A 102 17.32 -5.80 21.71
N SER A 103 16.82 -5.41 20.54
CA SER A 103 16.55 -6.37 19.45
C SER A 103 17.83 -6.98 18.89
N SER A 104 18.93 -6.24 18.82
CA SER A 104 20.22 -6.74 18.33
C SER A 104 20.84 -7.82 19.24
N ALA A 105 20.35 -8.01 20.46
CA ALA A 105 20.81 -9.08 21.34
C ALA A 105 20.57 -10.48 20.73
N VAL A 106 19.54 -10.63 19.89
CA VAL A 106 19.24 -11.91 19.22
C VAL A 106 20.18 -12.23 18.05
N GLU A 107 20.99 -11.26 17.61
CA GLU A 107 21.98 -11.44 16.54
C GLU A 107 23.37 -11.82 17.06
N LEU A 108 23.54 -11.95 18.38
CA LEU A 108 24.79 -12.40 18.98
C LEU A 108 25.00 -13.91 18.78
N PRO A 109 26.25 -14.37 18.56
CA PRO A 109 26.57 -15.79 18.43
C PRO A 109 26.26 -16.64 19.67
#